data_AF-A0A952RN78-F1
#
_entry.id   AF-A0A952RN78-F1
#
_cell.length_a   1.000
_cell.length_b   1.000
_cell.length_c   1.000
_cell.angle_alpha   90.00
_cell.angle_beta   90.00
_cell.angle_gamma   90.00
#
_symmetry.space_group_name_H-M   'P 1'
#
loop_
_entity.id
_entity.type
_entity.pdbx_description
1 polymer ?
#
loop_
_entity_poly.entity_id
_entity_poly.type
_entity_poly.pdbx_seq_one_letter_code
_entity_poly.pdbx_strand_id
1 'polypeptide(L)'
;MAGKNVIELTDANFEAEVLQSTVPVLVDFTATWCGPCKVLAPIVEGMADEFAGKYKIGKLDIDDAPGITQKYGVRGVPTVMVFKGGEKKAQHVGVTNKDTLVKMLEG
;
A
#
# COMPACT_ATOMS: atom_id res chain seq x y z
N MET A 1 -14.00 10.62 0.32
CA MET A 1 -14.48 9.57 -0.61
C MET A 1 -13.25 8.76 -0.92
N ALA A 2 -13.24 7.46 -0.63
CA ALA A 2 -12.08 6.62 -0.93
C ALA A 2 -11.76 6.72 -2.43
N GLY A 3 -10.49 6.94 -2.78
CA GLY A 3 -10.04 7.02 -4.17
C GLY A 3 -10.57 5.85 -4.98
N LYS A 4 -11.14 6.12 -6.16
CA LYS A 4 -11.96 5.16 -6.92
C LYS A 4 -11.17 3.89 -7.29
N ASN A 5 -9.85 4.01 -7.42
CA ASN A 5 -8.97 2.93 -7.84
C ASN A 5 -8.10 2.34 -6.72
N VAL A 6 -8.32 2.69 -5.45
CA VAL A 6 -7.61 2.05 -4.33
C VAL A 6 -8.18 0.67 -4.07
N ILE A 7 -7.33 -0.35 -4.11
CA ILE A 7 -7.71 -1.74 -3.86
C ILE A 7 -7.70 -2.00 -2.35
N GLU A 8 -8.78 -2.57 -1.84
CA GLU A 8 -8.82 -3.08 -0.47
C GLU A 8 -8.16 -4.45 -0.42
N LEU A 9 -7.02 -4.52 0.25
CA LEU A 9 -6.23 -5.73 0.38
C LEU A 9 -6.56 -6.43 1.70
N THR A 10 -6.68 -7.75 1.60
CA THR A 10 -6.99 -8.68 2.68
C THR A 10 -6.03 -9.87 2.58
N ASP A 11 -5.99 -10.70 3.61
CA ASP A 11 -5.22 -11.94 3.56
C ASP A 11 -5.62 -12.83 2.36
N ALA A 12 -6.89 -12.80 1.93
CA ALA A 12 -7.41 -13.65 0.87
C ALA A 12 -7.04 -13.20 -0.55
N ASN A 13 -6.87 -11.90 -0.79
CA ASN A 13 -6.60 -11.36 -2.14
C ASN A 13 -5.17 -10.87 -2.34
N PHE A 14 -4.35 -10.81 -1.27
CA PHE A 14 -2.99 -10.26 -1.35
C PHE A 14 -2.12 -10.98 -2.38
N GLU A 15 -2.24 -12.30 -2.49
CA GLU A 15 -1.47 -13.05 -3.47
C GLU A 15 -1.81 -12.65 -4.91
N ALA A 16 -3.10 -12.65 -5.27
CA ALA A 16 -3.55 -12.30 -6.61
C ALA A 16 -3.29 -10.83 -6.95
N GLU A 17 -3.56 -9.91 -6.02
CA GLU A 17 -3.49 -8.49 -6.29
C GLU A 17 -2.09 -7.91 -6.21
N VAL A 18 -1.25 -8.43 -5.31
CA VAL A 18 0.09 -7.90 -5.03
C VAL A 18 1.16 -8.81 -5.62
N LEU A 19 1.16 -10.09 -5.26
CA LEU A 19 2.28 -10.99 -5.59
C LEU A 19 2.28 -11.44 -7.05
N GLN A 20 1.10 -11.64 -7.62
CA GLN A 20 0.93 -12.03 -9.03
C GLN A 20 0.72 -10.83 -9.96
N SER A 21 0.86 -9.60 -9.47
CA SER A 21 0.69 -8.39 -10.28
C SER A 21 1.77 -8.27 -11.35
N THR A 22 1.34 -7.94 -12.57
CA THR A 22 2.23 -7.64 -13.71
C THR A 22 2.81 -6.23 -13.68
N VAL A 23 2.25 -5.34 -12.84
CA VAL A 23 2.72 -3.98 -12.61
C VAL A 23 3.17 -3.80 -11.16
N PRO A 24 4.07 -2.84 -10.85
CA PRO A 24 4.43 -2.52 -9.47
C PRO A 24 3.22 -2.19 -8.61
N VAL A 25 3.25 -2.67 -7.36
CA VAL A 25 2.16 -2.49 -6.39
C VAL A 25 2.68 -1.75 -5.16
N LEU A 26 2.03 -0.65 -4.80
CA LEU A 26 2.23 0.02 -3.52
C LEU A 26 1.13 -0.44 -2.55
N VAL A 27 1.53 -0.90 -1.37
CA VAL A 27 0.63 -1.30 -0.29
C VAL A 27 0.79 -0.33 0.88
N ASP A 28 -0.27 0.39 1.21
CA ASP A 28 -0.39 1.21 2.42
C ASP A 28 -0.98 0.39 3.56
N PHE A 29 -0.14 0.02 4.53
CA PHE A 29 -0.55 -0.62 5.77
C PHE A 29 -1.06 0.45 6.74
N THR A 30 -2.35 0.38 7.04
CA THR A 30 -3.11 1.40 7.77
C THR A 30 -3.91 0.78 8.92
N ALA A 31 -4.59 1.62 9.70
CA ALA A 31 -5.57 1.19 10.69
C ALA A 31 -6.61 2.31 10.92
N THR A 32 -7.85 1.95 11.25
CA THR A 32 -8.92 2.93 11.51
C THR A 32 -8.65 3.89 12.67
N TRP A 33 -7.91 3.43 13.68
CA TRP A 33 -7.51 4.20 14.87
C TRP A 33 -6.22 5.01 14.67
N CYS A 34 -5.56 4.87 13.51
CA CYS A 34 -4.31 5.54 13.23
C CYS A 34 -4.54 7.00 12.76
N GLY A 35 -4.32 7.95 13.66
CA GLY A 35 -4.38 9.38 13.35
C GLY A 35 -3.47 9.80 12.19
N PRO A 36 -2.16 9.49 12.20
CA PRO A 36 -1.25 9.84 11.12
C PRO A 36 -1.60 9.24 9.76
N CYS A 37 -2.25 8.06 9.73
CA CYS A 37 -2.69 7.42 8.50
C CYS A 37 -3.70 8.26 7.73
N LYS A 38 -4.52 9.07 8.43
CA LYS A 38 -5.48 9.99 7.81
C LYS A 38 -4.82 11.09 6.97
N VAL A 39 -3.54 11.40 7.24
CA VAL A 39 -2.75 12.36 6.45
C VAL A 39 -2.24 11.70 5.17
N LEU A 40 -1.86 10.42 5.24
CA LEU A 40 -1.30 9.66 4.11
C LEU A 40 -2.39 9.19 3.13
N ALA A 41 -3.57 8.82 3.64
CA ALA A 41 -4.69 8.30 2.87
C ALA A 41 -5.02 9.12 1.60
N PRO A 42 -5.25 10.46 1.65
CA PRO A 42 -5.58 11.23 0.45
C PRO A 42 -4.44 11.26 -0.58
N ILE A 43 -3.19 11.10 -0.15
CA ILE A 43 -2.02 11.06 -1.05
C ILE A 43 -2.04 9.75 -1.83
N VAL A 44 -2.21 8.63 -1.12
CA VAL A 44 -2.29 7.28 -1.71
C VAL A 44 -3.51 7.15 -2.62
N GLU A 45 -4.66 7.68 -2.19
CA GLU A 45 -5.90 7.72 -2.98
C GLU A 45 -5.74 8.51 -4.28
N GLY A 46 -5.13 9.71 -4.22
CA GLY A 46 -4.86 10.51 -5.42
C GLY A 46 -3.90 9.81 -6.39
N MET A 47 -2.90 9.11 -5.86
CA MET A 47 -1.96 8.32 -6.68
C MET A 47 -2.64 7.15 -7.40
N ALA A 48 -3.62 6.50 -6.76
CA ALA A 48 -4.36 5.39 -7.36
C ALA A 48 -5.11 5.83 -8.63
N ASP A 49 -5.70 7.02 -8.58
CA ASP A 49 -6.43 7.57 -9.72
C ASP A 49 -5.48 8.12 -10.80
N GLU A 50 -4.39 8.78 -10.41
CA GLU A 50 -3.44 9.38 -11.36
C GLU A 50 -2.60 8.33 -12.11
N PHE A 51 -2.21 7.25 -11.43
CA PHE A 51 -1.33 6.21 -11.98
C PHE A 51 -2.06 4.92 -12.36
N ALA A 52 -3.39 4.98 -12.47
CA ALA A 52 -4.21 3.84 -12.86
C ALA A 52 -3.65 3.17 -14.13
N GLY A 53 -3.38 1.86 -14.03
CA GLY A 53 -2.81 1.06 -15.12
C GLY A 53 -1.28 1.07 -15.22
N LYS A 54 -0.59 2.08 -14.67
CA LYS A 54 0.88 2.10 -14.55
C LYS A 54 1.34 1.39 -13.26
N TYR A 55 0.67 1.68 -12.16
CA TYR A 55 0.90 1.07 -10.85
C TYR A 55 -0.43 0.63 -10.25
N LYS A 56 -0.41 -0.42 -9.41
CA LYS A 56 -1.53 -0.71 -8.52
C LYS A 56 -1.28 -0.08 -7.17
N ILE A 57 -2.32 0.50 -6.59
CA ILE A 57 -2.27 1.07 -5.25
C ILE A 57 -3.31 0.34 -4.41
N GLY A 58 -2.88 -0.26 -3.31
CA GLY A 58 -3.75 -0.95 -2.37
C GLY A 58 -3.55 -0.45 -0.96
N LYS A 59 -4.61 -0.53 -0.15
CA LYS A 59 -4.57 -0.31 1.29
C LYS A 59 -4.87 -1.62 1.99
N LEU A 60 -4.20 -1.88 3.10
CA LEU A 60 -4.41 -3.05 3.95
C LEU A 60 -4.58 -2.57 5.38
N ASP A 61 -5.75 -2.82 5.96
CA ASP A 61 -5.95 -2.60 7.40
C ASP A 61 -5.28 -3.74 8.17
N ILE A 62 -4.39 -3.39 9.09
CA ILE A 62 -3.61 -4.38 9.83
C ILE A 62 -4.45 -5.21 10.80
N ASP A 63 -5.61 -4.69 11.23
CA ASP A 63 -6.54 -5.41 12.10
C ASP A 63 -7.32 -6.48 11.31
N ASP A 64 -7.59 -6.22 10.03
CA ASP A 64 -8.37 -7.11 9.15
C ASP A 64 -7.51 -8.13 8.37
N ALA A 65 -6.21 -7.89 8.26
CA ALA A 65 -5.26 -8.76 7.57
C ALA A 65 -4.03 -9.09 8.43
N PRO A 66 -4.22 -9.80 9.58
CA PRO A 66 -3.15 -10.10 10.51
C PRO A 66 -2.10 -11.05 9.92
N GLY A 67 -2.48 -11.94 9.00
CA GLY A 67 -1.56 -12.90 8.38
C GLY A 67 -0.49 -12.21 7.56
N ILE A 68 -0.91 -11.31 6.65
CA ILE A 68 0.00 -10.50 5.84
C ILE A 68 0.79 -9.51 6.71
N THR A 69 0.13 -8.87 7.69
CA THR A 69 0.78 -7.95 8.64
C THR A 69 1.94 -8.64 9.37
N GLN A 70 1.73 -9.85 9.89
CA GLN A 70 2.78 -10.64 10.55
C GLN A 70 3.86 -11.08 9.55
N LYS A 71 3.47 -11.58 8.36
CA LYS A 71 4.38 -12.07 7.33
C LYS A 71 5.41 -11.03 6.90
N TYR A 72 5.00 -9.76 6.77
CA TYR A 72 5.90 -8.67 6.39
C TYR A 72 6.46 -7.88 7.58
N GLY A 73 6.17 -8.32 8.81
CA GLY A 73 6.75 -7.76 10.02
C GLY A 73 6.36 -6.30 10.28
N VAL A 74 5.12 -5.93 9.95
CA VAL A 74 4.60 -4.58 10.20
C VAL A 74 4.33 -4.43 11.70
N ARG A 75 5.08 -3.53 12.34
CA ARG A 75 5.02 -3.27 13.79
C ARG A 75 4.36 -1.94 14.15
N GLY A 76 3.99 -1.16 13.14
CA GLY A 76 3.40 0.16 13.32
C GLY A 76 2.89 0.71 11.99
N VAL A 77 1.92 1.60 12.10
CA VAL A 77 1.25 2.24 10.97
C VAL A 77 1.36 3.77 11.08
N PRO A 78 1.39 4.50 9.96
CA PRO A 78 1.38 3.98 8.59
C PRO A 78 2.72 3.35 8.20
N THR A 79 2.68 2.27 7.44
CA THR A 79 3.84 1.67 6.77
C THR A 79 3.49 1.46 5.31
N VAL A 80 4.38 1.83 4.39
CA VAL A 80 4.18 1.62 2.96
C VAL A 80 5.22 0.64 2.45
N MET A 81 4.81 -0.31 1.61
CA MET A 81 5.72 -1.22 0.91
C MET A 81 5.46 -1.23 -0.59
N VAL A 82 6.51 -1.41 -1.37
CA VAL A 82 6.43 -1.61 -2.81
C VAL A 82 6.81 -3.03 -3.17
N PHE A 83 6.00 -3.64 -4.01
CA PHE A 83 6.18 -4.98 -4.56
C PHE A 83 6.36 -4.91 -6.08
N LYS A 84 7.31 -5.67 -6.61
CA LYS A 84 7.54 -5.83 -8.05
C LYS A 84 7.87 -7.28 -8.35
N GLY A 85 7.13 -7.89 -9.28
CA GLY A 85 7.33 -9.30 -9.66
C GLY A 85 7.22 -10.27 -8.49
N GLY A 86 6.27 -10.04 -7.57
CA GLY A 86 6.07 -10.88 -6.40
C GLY A 86 7.00 -10.64 -5.21
N GLU A 87 7.97 -9.73 -5.34
CA GLU A 87 8.96 -9.47 -4.29
C GLU A 87 8.82 -8.08 -3.69
N LYS A 88 9.03 -7.97 -2.37
CA LYS A 88 9.15 -6.66 -1.69
C LYS A 88 10.44 -5.98 -2.13
N LYS A 89 10.35 -4.80 -2.74
CA LYS A 89 11.50 -4.01 -3.22
C LYS A 89 11.83 -2.81 -2.35
N ALA A 90 10.82 -2.17 -1.76
CA ALA A 90 11.03 -1.00 -0.91
C ALA A 90 10.04 -0.96 0.25
N GLN A 91 10.41 -0.24 1.31
CA GLN A 91 9.57 -0.01 2.49
C GLN A 91 9.85 1.39 3.05
N HIS A 92 8.80 2.04 3.55
CA HIS A 92 8.86 3.29 4.28
C HIS A 92 7.94 3.21 5.50
N VAL A 93 8.38 3.73 6.65
CA VAL A 93 7.60 3.74 7.90
C VAL A 93 7.34 5.19 8.29
N GLY A 94 6.08 5.50 8.60
CA GLY A 94 5.64 6.85 8.94
C GLY A 94 5.00 7.60 7.76
N VAL A 95 4.52 8.81 8.06
CA VAL A 95 3.89 9.70 7.08
C VAL A 95 4.94 10.22 6.11
N THR A 96 4.58 10.24 4.82
CA THR A 96 5.44 10.73 3.74
C THR A 96 4.63 11.44 2.67
N ASN A 97 5.27 11.82 1.57
CA ASN A 97 4.67 12.55 0.45
C ASN A 97 4.68 11.73 -0.85
N LYS A 98 3.91 12.22 -1.84
CA LYS A 98 3.77 11.59 -3.16
C LYS A 98 5.12 11.33 -3.83
N ASP A 99 6.02 12.30 -3.86
CA ASP A 99 7.31 12.19 -4.54
C ASP A 99 8.16 11.04 -3.99
N THR A 100 8.12 10.83 -2.67
CA THR A 100 8.81 9.71 -2.03
C THR A 100 8.21 8.38 -2.47
N LEU A 101 6.89 8.26 -2.48
CA LEU A 101 6.18 7.06 -2.90
C LEU A 101 6.42 6.72 -4.39
N VAL A 102 6.42 7.73 -5.26
CA VAL A 102 6.72 7.57 -6.68
C VAL A 102 8.15 7.08 -6.89
N LYS A 103 9.13 7.65 -6.19
CA LYS A 103 10.53 7.17 -6.25
C LYS A 103 10.67 5.71 -5.84
N MET A 104 9.93 5.28 -4.81
CA MET A 104 9.90 3.87 -4.40
C MET A 104 9.28 2.95 -5.46
N LEU A 105 8.30 3.44 -6.23
CA LEU A 105 7.67 2.71 -7.32
C LEU A 105 8.55 2.64 -8.57
N GLU A 106 9.42 3.61 -8.79
CA GLU A 106 10.31 3.67 -9.96
C GLU A 106 11.61 2.88 -9.77
N GLY A 107 12.20 2.90 -8.56
CA GLY A 107 13.42 2.15 -8.22
C GLY A 107 13.21 0.65 -8.10
#